data_AF-A0A2D9ITW6-F1
#
_entry.id   AF-A0A2D9ITW6-F1
#
_cell.length_a   1.000
_cell.length_b   1.000
_cell.length_c   1.000
_cell.angle_alpha   90.00
_cell.angle_beta   90.00
_cell.angle_gamma   90.00
#
_symmetry.space_group_name_H-M   'P 1'
#
loop_
_entity.id
_entity.type
_entity.pdbx_description
1 polymer ?
#
loop_
_entity_poly.entity_id
_entity_poly.type
_entity_poly.pdbx_seq_one_letter_code
_entity_poly.pdbx_strand_id
1 'polypeptide(L)' 'MIEIELKQKVLKAIDDLRPYLKNDGGDMELVAITPEKKVLVRFLGACKKCSVRPVTLKAGLEESLKVAAPEISGVESIEG' A
#
# COMPACT_ATOMS: atom_id res chain seq x y z
N MET A 1 -3.95 20.00 9.33
CA MET A 1 -3.07 19.03 10.02
C MET A 1 -3.44 17.56 9.77
N ILE A 2 -4.35 17.23 8.84
CA ILE A 2 -4.91 15.88 8.68
C ILE A 2 -3.98 14.95 7.85
N GLU A 3 -3.25 15.51 6.89
CA GLU A 3 -2.43 14.74 5.94
C GLU A 3 -1.27 13.98 6.59
N ILE A 4 -0.71 14.52 7.69
CA ILE A 4 0.42 13.92 8.40
C ILE A 4 -0.01 12.64 9.13
N GLU A 5 -1.17 12.65 9.77
CA GLU A 5 -1.63 11.51 10.57
C GLU A 5 -1.96 10.30 9.68
N LEU A 6 -2.61 10.56 8.54
CA LEU A 6 -2.86 9.54 7.53
C LEU A 6 -1.57 8.95 6.98
N LYS A 7 -0.63 9.82 6.59
CA LYS A 7 0.68 9.42 6.08
C LYS A 7 1.45 8.56 7.08
N GLN A 8 1.41 8.90 8.37
CA GLN A 8 2.05 8.13 9.44
C GLN A 8 1.42 6.74 9.59
N LYS A 9 0.08 6.63 9.59
CA LYS A 9 -0.62 5.34 9.65
C LYS A 9 -0.25 4.45 8.47
N VAL A 10 -0.26 5.02 7.26
CA VAL A 10 0.11 4.33 6.02
C VAL A 10 1.57 3.88 6.06
N LEU A 11 2.49 4.78 6.41
CA LEU A 11 3.92 4.46 6.52
C LEU A 11 4.17 3.33 7.51
N LYS A 12 3.50 3.35 8.67
CA LYS A 12 3.65 2.31 9.69
C LYS A 12 3.16 0.95 9.19
N ALA A 13 2.01 0.90 8.52
CA ALA A 13 1.51 -0.32 7.91
C ALA A 13 2.45 -0.83 6.80
N ILE A 14 3.04 0.09 6.02
CA ILE A 14 4.00 -0.27 4.98
C ILE A 14 5.29 -0.82 5.58
N ASP A 15 5.80 -0.20 6.64
CA ASP A 15 7.05 -0.59 7.28
C ASP A 15 6.96 -1.97 7.95
N ASP A 16 5.80 -2.30 8.49
CA ASP A 16 5.51 -3.64 9.05
C ASP A 16 5.48 -4.73 7.97
N LEU A 17 4.98 -4.39 6.77
CA LEU A 17 4.89 -5.30 5.63
C LEU A 17 6.16 -5.39 4.79
N ARG A 18 7.02 -4.36 4.80
CA ARG A 18 8.33 -4.35 4.11
C ARG A 18 9.19 -5.59 4.35
N PRO A 19 9.40 -6.09 5.59
CA PRO A 19 10.17 -7.31 5.79
C PRO A 19 9.50 -8.52 5.13
N TYR A 20 8.17 -8.64 5.16
CA TYR A 20 7.45 -9.73 4.49
C TYR A 20 7.59 -9.66 2.97
N LEU A 21 7.43 -8.47 2.40
CA LEU A 21 7.60 -8.23 0.97
C LEU A 21 9.04 -8.50 0.53
N LYS A 22 10.04 -8.02 1.27
CA LYS A 22 11.46 -8.28 0.97
C LYS A 22 11.80 -9.77 0.99
N ASN A 23 11.22 -10.53 1.91
CA ASN A 23 11.38 -11.99 1.94
C ASN A 23 10.81 -12.66 0.68
N ASP A 24 9.73 -12.12 0.12
CA ASP A 24 9.09 -12.61 -1.11
C ASP A 24 9.79 -12.10 -2.40
N GLY A 25 10.84 -11.27 -2.29
CA GLY A 25 11.47 -10.60 -3.44
C GLY A 25 10.67 -9.40 -3.98
N GLY A 26 9.71 -8.95 -3.18
CA GLY A 26 8.90 -7.75 -3.33
C GLY A 26 9.41 -6.56 -2.52
N ASP A 27 8.92 -5.37 -2.83
CA ASP A 27 9.02 -4.19 -1.97
C ASP A 27 7.84 -3.27 -2.30
N MET A 28 7.54 -2.29 -1.45
CA MET A 28 6.50 -1.32 -1.72
C MET A 28 6.81 0.03 -1.06
N GLU A 29 6.46 1.09 -1.76
CA GLU A 29 6.75 2.46 -1.36
C GLU A 29 5.51 3.35 -1.45
N LEU A 30 5.33 4.20 -0.44
CA LEU A 30 4.32 5.25 -0.48
C LEU A 30 4.77 6.35 -1.44
N VAL A 31 4.01 6.58 -2.50
CA VAL A 31 4.30 7.62 -3.49
C VAL A 31 3.69 8.95 -3.04
N ALA A 32 2.38 8.96 -2.83
CA ALA A 32 1.63 10.15 -2.48
C ALA A 32 0.25 9.79 -1.91
N ILE A 33 -0.40 10.76 -1.28
CA ILE A 33 -1.82 10.67 -0.90
C ILE A 33 -2.54 11.76 -1.69
N THR A 34 -3.59 11.40 -2.42
CA THR A 34 -4.38 12.36 -3.20
C THR A 34 -5.31 13.16 -2.28
N PRO A 35 -5.77 14.36 -2.70
CA PRO A 35 -6.77 15.13 -1.95
C PRO A 35 -8.11 14.39 -1.80
N GLU A 36 -8.37 13.39 -2.64
CA GLU A 36 -9.51 12.47 -2.52
C GLU A 36 -9.28 11.39 -1.45
N LYS A 37 -8.21 11.49 -0.65
CA LYS A 37 -7.81 10.52 0.37
C LYS A 37 -7.52 9.14 -0.24
N LYS A 38 -7.00 9.07 -1.46
CA LYS A 38 -6.49 7.82 -2.04
C LYS A 38 -5.00 7.70 -1.77
N VAL A 39 -4.57 6.53 -1.33
CA VAL A 39 -3.17 6.25 -1.05
C VAL A 39 -2.53 5.67 -2.31
N LEU A 40 -1.58 6.40 -2.90
CA LEU A 40 -0.81 5.95 -4.05
C LEU A 40 0.43 5.21 -3.57
N VAL A 41 0.51 3.92 -3.89
CA VAL A 41 1.65 3.07 -3.56
C VAL A 41 2.29 2.53 -4.83
N ARG A 42 3.60 2.32 -4.81
CA ARG A 42 4.36 1.69 -5.87
C ARG A 42 4.91 0.38 -5.36
N PHE A 43 4.56 -0.71 -6.02
CA PHE A 43 5.15 -2.02 -5.75
C PHE A 43 6.49 -2.10 -6.50
N LEU A 44 7.57 -2.34 -5.76
CA LEU A 44 8.94 -2.42 -6.22
C LEU A 44 9.41 -3.87 -6.06
N GLY A 45 9.08 -4.78 -6.97
CA GLY A 45 9.62 -6.13 -6.86
C GLY A 45 9.18 -7.15 -7.89
N ALA A 46 9.93 -8.25 -7.89
CA ALA A 46 10.00 -9.21 -8.98
C ALA A 46 9.01 -10.35 -8.79
N CYS A 47 7.72 -10.07 -8.96
CA CYS A 47 6.77 -11.15 -9.25
C CYS A 47 5.85 -10.80 -10.43
N LYS A 48 6.47 -10.36 -11.54
CA LYS A 48 5.85 -10.39 -12.88
C LYS A 48 5.53 -11.82 -13.38
N LYS A 49 5.71 -12.87 -12.56
CA LYS A 49 5.73 -14.26 -13.04
C LYS A 49 4.98 -15.31 -12.20
N CYS A 50 4.41 -14.97 -11.04
CA CYS A 50 3.39 -15.83 -10.45
C CYS A 50 2.01 -15.35 -10.91
N SER A 51 1.32 -16.20 -11.68
CA SER A 51 -0.09 -16.08 -12.07
C SER A 51 -1.09 -16.09 -10.89
N VAL A 52 -0.64 -15.76 -9.68
CA VAL A 52 -1.50 -15.54 -8.51
C VAL A 52 -1.91 -14.08 -8.52
N ARG A 53 -3.23 -13.88 -8.63
CA ARG A 53 -3.83 -12.60 -9.04
C ARG A 53 -3.37 -11.45 -8.11
N PRO A 54 -2.83 -10.34 -8.63
CA PRO A 54 -2.43 -9.16 -7.83
C PRO A 54 -3.58 -8.56 -7.00
N VAL A 55 -4.82 -8.96 -7.28
CA VAL A 55 -6.02 -8.57 -6.55
C VAL A 55 -5.99 -8.99 -5.07
N THR A 56 -5.45 -10.16 -4.70
CA THR A 56 -5.61 -10.68 -3.32
C THR A 56 -4.71 -9.96 -2.32
N LEU A 57 -3.47 -9.66 -2.69
CA LEU A 57 -2.52 -8.98 -1.81
C LEU A 57 -2.87 -7.49 -1.64
N LYS A 58 -3.29 -6.85 -2.74
CA LYS A 58 -3.75 -5.46 -2.72
C LYS A 58 -5.03 -5.29 -1.89
N ALA A 59 -5.98 -6.23 -1.99
CA ALA A 59 -7.22 -6.18 -1.24
C ALA A 59 -6.99 -6.28 0.28
N GLY A 60 -6.09 -7.17 0.75
CA GLY A 60 -5.77 -7.28 2.17
C GLY A 60 -5.12 -6.02 2.75
N LEU A 61 -4.24 -5.38 1.97
CA LEU A 61 -3.63 -4.10 2.33
C LEU A 61 -4.66 -2.96 2.36
N GLU A 62 -5.51 -2.88 1.34
CA GLU A 62 -6.56 -1.84 1.27
C GLU A 62 -7.56 -1.96 2.43
N GLU A 63 -7.96 -3.17 2.79
CA GLU A 63 -8.86 -3.40 3.93
C GLU A 63 -8.22 -3.01 5.26
N SER A 64 -6.97 -3.42 5.48
CA SER A 64 -6.21 -3.04 6.68
C SER A 64 -6.05 -1.53 6.82
N LEU A 65 -5.80 -0.85 5.70
CA LEU A 65 -5.70 0.59 5.63
C LEU A 65 -7.05 1.27 5.87
N LYS A 66 -8.16 0.76 5.32
CA LYS A 66 -9.51 1.29 5.58
C LYS A 66 -9.93 1.11 7.05
N VAL A 67 -9.50 0.04 7.71
CA VAL A 67 -9.75 -0.17 9.14
C VAL A 67 -8.95 0.84 9.99
N ALA A 68 -7.67 1.03 9.69
CA ALA A 68 -6.82 1.97 10.43
C ALA A 68 -7.15 3.45 10.14
N ALA A 69 -7.59 3.74 8.93
CA ALA A 69 -7.91 5.07 8.43
C ALA A 69 -9.18 5.03 7.57
N PRO A 70 -10.39 5.02 8.17
CA PRO A 70 -11.66 4.94 7.44
C PRO A 70 -11.94 6.15 6.55
N GLU A 71 -11.17 7.21 6.72
CA GLU A 71 -11.21 8.39 5.87
C GLU A 71 -10.62 8.15 4.48
N ILE A 72 -9.79 7.13 4.26
CA ILE A 72 -9.24 6.87 2.92
C ILE A 72 -10.30 6.32 1.97
N SER A 73 -10.30 6.83 0.74
CA SER A 73 -11.21 6.35 -0.29
C SER A 73 -10.76 5.02 -0.88
N GLY A 74 -9.46 4.68 -0.81
CA GLY A 74 -8.90 3.44 -1.33
C GLY A 74 -7.38 3.47 -1.51
N VAL A 75 -6.83 2.35 -1.97
CA VAL A 75 -5.40 2.21 -2.28
C VAL A 75 -5.24 2.01 -3.78
N GLU A 76 -4.38 2.80 -4.39
CA GLU A 76 -4.11 2.74 -5.82
C GLU A 76 -2.64 2.40 -6.04
N SER A 77 -2.42 1.32 -6.80
CA SER A 77 -1.10 0.88 -7.20
C SER A 77 -0.74 1.64 -8.48
N ILE A 78 0.32 2.42 -8.47
CA ILE A 78 0.86 2.96 -9.72
C ILE A 78 1.95 2.01 -10.23
N GLU A 79 1.70 1.41 -11.40
CA GLU A 79 2.73 0.72 -12.18
C GLU A 79 3.41 1.73 -13.11
N GLY A 80 4.74 1.75 -13.09
CA GLY A 80 5.57 2.54 -13.99
C GLY A 80 6.77 1.71 -14.39
#